data_AF-A0A921G0W9-F1
#
_entry.id   AF-A0A921G0W9-F1
#
_cell.length_a   1.000
_cell.length_b   1.000
_cell.length_c   1.000
_cell.angle_alpha   90.00
_cell.angle_beta   90.00
_cell.angle_gamma   90.00
#
_symmetry.space_group_name_H-M   'P 1'
#
loop_
_entity.id
_entity.type
_entity.pdbx_description
1 polymer ?
#
loop_
_entity_poly.entity_id
_entity_poly.type
_entity_poly.pdbx_seq_one_letter_code
_entity_poly.pdbx_strand_id
1 'polypeptide(L)'
;MFVILRTLVPYIVEKEGKSIRDQLIKSVKYNESLDMIYMTNDGQISKRRIRAQQVGEVSFRAYCFLRKSTRTFTIENVLALVPVTVNENRMIYIS
;
A
#
# COMPACT_ATOMS: atom_id res chain seq x y z
N MET A 1 10.87 -19.35 16.95
CA MET A 1 10.25 -18.10 17.42
C MET A 1 11.04 -16.88 16.92
N PHE A 2 11.21 -16.63 15.61
CA PHE A 2 11.93 -15.43 15.10
C PHE A 2 11.70 -15.19 13.59
N VAL A 3 10.47 -15.35 13.08
CA VAL A 3 10.19 -15.17 11.62
C VAL A 3 9.37 -13.91 11.31
N ILE A 4 8.78 -13.25 12.31
CA ILE A 4 7.88 -12.10 12.08
C ILE A 4 8.64 -10.77 11.96
N LEU A 5 9.90 -10.68 12.39
CA LEU A 5 10.63 -9.41 12.39
C LEU A 5 11.36 -9.09 11.08
N ARG A 6 11.46 -10.01 10.11
CA ARG A 6 12.28 -9.79 8.89
C ARG A 6 11.54 -9.12 7.73
N THR A 7 10.20 -9.13 7.73
CA THR A 7 9.38 -8.51 6.68
C THR A 7 8.90 -7.09 7.00
N LEU A 8 9.08 -6.63 8.25
CA LEU A 8 8.70 -5.28 8.69
C LEU A 8 9.86 -4.27 8.69
N VAL A 9 11.10 -4.74 8.67
CA VAL A 9 12.29 -3.86 8.60
C VAL A 9 12.29 -2.94 7.36
N PRO A 10 11.93 -3.38 6.13
CA PRO A 10 11.87 -2.45 5.00
C PRO A 10 10.71 -1.44 5.08
N TYR A 11 9.65 -1.74 5.85
CA TYR A 11 8.48 -0.85 5.99
C TYR A 11 8.76 0.40 6.84
N ILE A 12 9.81 0.37 7.67
CA ILE A 12 10.17 1.49 8.56
C ILE A 12 11.20 2.42 7.87
N VAL A 13 11.91 1.94 6.85
CA VAL A 13 13.05 2.63 6.22
C VAL A 13 12.65 3.71 5.19
N GLU A 14 11.41 3.77 4.70
CA GLU A 14 10.97 4.78 3.70
C GLU A 14 10.36 6.06 4.27
N LYS A 15 10.54 6.36 5.57
CA LYS A 15 10.08 7.63 6.18
C LYS A 15 10.88 8.86 5.72
N GLU A 16 11.88 8.73 4.85
CA GLU A 16 12.60 9.88 4.28
C GLU A 16 11.79 10.56 3.16
N GLY A 17 11.02 11.57 3.54
CA GLY A 17 10.77 12.76 2.71
C GLY A 17 9.62 12.72 1.70
N LYS A 18 8.85 11.62 1.59
CA LYS A 18 7.73 11.54 0.62
C LYS A 18 6.36 11.48 1.30
N SER A 19 5.48 12.41 0.96
CA SER A 19 4.10 12.42 1.46
C SER A 19 3.31 11.25 0.88
N ILE A 20 2.58 10.51 1.74
CA ILE A 20 1.66 9.43 1.35
C ILE A 20 0.67 9.93 0.30
N ARG A 21 0.21 11.17 0.44
CA ARG A 21 -0.73 11.80 -0.50
C ARG A 21 -0.14 11.91 -1.91
N ASP A 22 1.13 12.31 -2.03
CA ASP A 22 1.80 12.44 -3.33
C ASP A 22 1.97 11.07 -4.00
N GLN A 23 2.25 10.02 -3.22
CA GLN A 23 2.30 8.66 -3.73
C GLN A 23 0.93 8.18 -4.23
N LEU A 24 -0.14 8.48 -3.51
CA LEU A 24 -1.50 8.17 -3.94
C LEU A 24 -1.84 8.91 -5.24
N ILE A 25 -1.58 10.21 -5.33
CA ILE A 25 -1.81 11.01 -6.54
C ILE A 25 -1.02 10.44 -7.72
N LYS A 26 0.25 10.10 -7.50
CA LYS A 26 1.10 9.46 -8.51
C LYS A 26 0.48 8.13 -8.97
N SER A 27 0.06 7.28 -8.05
CA SER A 27 -0.51 5.97 -8.38
C SER A 27 -1.78 6.06 -9.21
N VAL A 28 -2.63 7.07 -8.98
CA VAL A 28 -3.82 7.33 -9.78
C VAL A 28 -3.43 7.72 -11.20
N LYS A 29 -2.44 8.62 -11.35
CA LYS A 29 -1.95 9.08 -12.65
C LYS A 29 -1.39 7.93 -13.50
N TYR A 30 -0.66 7.00 -12.89
CA TYR A 30 -0.03 5.86 -13.58
C TYR A 30 -0.84 4.56 -13.51
N ASN A 31 -2.04 4.59 -12.91
CA ASN A 31 -2.91 3.43 -12.69
C ASN A 31 -2.20 2.23 -11.99
N GLU A 32 -1.27 2.56 -11.10
CA GLU A 32 -0.42 1.61 -10.37
C GLU A 32 -1.20 0.93 -9.24
N SER A 33 -0.83 -0.32 -8.96
CA SER A 33 -1.30 -1.01 -7.75
C SER A 33 -0.35 -0.70 -6.60
N LEU A 34 -0.89 -0.60 -5.38
CA LEU A 34 -0.13 -0.30 -4.17
C LEU A 34 -0.37 -1.39 -3.13
N ASP A 35 0.67 -1.79 -2.41
CA ASP A 35 0.56 -2.56 -1.18
C ASP A 35 0.62 -1.60 0.01
N MET A 36 -0.42 -1.62 0.84
CA MET A 36 -0.52 -0.78 2.03
C MET A 36 -0.55 -1.62 3.31
N ILE A 37 -0.06 -1.02 4.39
CA ILE A 37 -0.36 -1.42 5.76
C ILE A 37 -1.40 -0.44 6.31
N TYR A 38 -2.58 -0.97 6.65
CA TYR A 38 -3.73 -0.18 7.10
C TYR A 38 -4.15 -0.57 8.50
N MET A 39 -4.33 0.42 9.38
CA MET A 39 -4.88 0.24 10.72
C MET A 39 -6.37 0.64 10.73
N THR A 40 -7.25 -0.23 11.20
CA THR A 40 -8.65 0.15 11.45
C THR A 40 -8.76 1.00 12.72
N ASN A 41 -9.89 1.67 12.90
CA ASN A 41 -10.13 2.46 14.12
C ASN A 41 -10.09 1.60 15.40
N ASP A 42 -10.39 0.31 15.29
CA ASP A 42 -10.28 -0.67 16.38
C ASP A 42 -8.82 -1.15 16.62
N GLY A 43 -7.84 -0.55 15.95
CA GLY A 43 -6.42 -0.89 16.06
C GLY A 43 -5.97 -2.12 15.26
N GLN A 44 -6.85 -2.77 14.48
CA GLN A 44 -6.48 -3.95 13.72
C GLN A 44 -5.66 -3.57 12.48
N ILE A 45 -4.45 -4.10 12.39
CA ILE A 45 -3.54 -3.89 11.27
C ILE A 45 -3.76 -4.96 10.21
N SER A 46 -3.83 -4.54 8.95
CA SER A 46 -3.96 -5.44 7.80
C SER A 46 -3.09 -4.99 6.64
N LYS A 47 -2.45 -5.95 5.96
CA LYS A 47 -1.82 -5.71 4.65
C LYS A 47 -2.87 -5.81 3.56
N ARG A 48 -2.94 -4.81 2.67
CA ARG A 48 -3.93 -4.76 1.58
C ARG A 48 -3.28 -4.31 0.28
N ARG A 49 -3.55 -5.05 -0.78
CA ARG A 49 -3.31 -4.58 -2.15
C ARG A 49 -4.50 -3.76 -2.62
N ILE A 50 -4.22 -2.59 -3.19
CA ILE A 50 -5.24 -1.67 -3.71
C ILE A 50 -4.84 -1.08 -5.05
N ARG A 51 -5.83 -0.52 -5.76
CA ARG A 51 -5.63 0.42 -6.86
C ARG A 51 -6.38 1.70 -6.52
N ALA A 52 -5.67 2.79 -6.27
CA ALA A 52 -6.28 4.08 -5.98
C ALA A 52 -7.04 4.58 -7.21
N GLN A 53 -8.22 5.16 -6.99
CA GLN A 53 -9.09 5.69 -8.04
C GLN A 53 -9.29 7.20 -7.90
N GLN A 54 -9.41 7.70 -6.67
CA GLN A 54 -9.60 9.11 -6.38
C GLN A 54 -8.95 9.45 -5.05
N VAL A 55 -8.27 10.61 -4.98
CA VAL A 55 -7.60 11.09 -3.76
C VAL A 55 -8.26 12.40 -3.34
N GLY A 56 -8.88 12.40 -2.16
CA GLY A 56 -9.38 13.60 -1.49
C GLY A 56 -8.35 14.15 -0.50
N GLU A 57 -8.79 15.07 0.36
CA GLU A 57 -7.90 15.69 1.35
C GLU A 57 -7.58 14.78 2.53
N VAL A 58 -8.61 14.13 3.09
CA VAL A 58 -8.53 13.31 4.30
C VAL A 58 -8.62 11.82 3.98
N SER A 59 -9.26 11.47 2.86
CA SER A 59 -9.51 10.08 2.46
C SER A 59 -9.34 9.90 0.96
N PHE A 60 -9.21 8.64 0.55
CA PHE A 60 -9.11 8.27 -0.85
C PHE A 60 -9.97 7.04 -1.15
N ARG A 61 -10.47 6.95 -2.38
CA ARG A 61 -11.25 5.83 -2.88
C ARG A 61 -10.35 4.91 -3.67
N ALA A 62 -10.40 3.61 -3.38
CA ALA A 62 -9.57 2.62 -4.03
C ALA A 62 -10.30 1.28 -4.20
N TYR A 63 -9.98 0.56 -5.26
CA TYR A 63 -10.37 -0.82 -5.41
C TYR A 63 -9.51 -1.70 -4.51
N CYS A 64 -10.14 -2.45 -3.60
CA CYS A 64 -9.45 -3.35 -2.67
C CYS A 64 -9.48 -4.77 -3.21
N PHE A 65 -8.31 -5.31 -3.57
CA PHE A 65 -8.20 -6.65 -4.16
C PHE A 65 -8.59 -7.76 -3.19
N LEU A 66 -8.32 -7.58 -1.89
CA LEU A 66 -8.70 -8.54 -0.85
C LEU A 66 -10.23 -8.73 -0.76
N ARG A 67 -10.99 -7.63 -0.92
CA ARG A 67 -12.46 -7.65 -0.79
C ARG A 67 -13.20 -7.64 -2.12
N LYS A 68 -12.46 -7.52 -3.24
CA LYS A 68 -12.98 -7.39 -4.60
C LYS A 68 -14.02 -6.27 -4.76
N SER A 69 -13.87 -5.18 -4.00
CA SER A 69 -14.83 -4.07 -3.96
C SER A 69 -14.12 -2.72 -3.84
N THR A 70 -14.73 -1.66 -4.35
CA THR A 70 -14.26 -0.29 -4.12
C THR A 70 -14.59 0.16 -2.71
N ARG A 71 -13.62 0.73 -1.98
CA ARG A 71 -13.77 1.23 -0.62
C ARG A 71 -13.07 2.57 -0.44
N THR A 72 -13.50 3.31 0.57
CA THR A 72 -12.87 4.55 1.01
C THR A 72 -11.96 4.27 2.20
N PHE A 73 -10.77 4.85 2.19
CA PHE A 73 -9.75 4.71 3.21
C PHE A 73 -9.30 6.09 3.69
N THR A 74 -9.18 6.27 5.00
CA THR A 74 -8.58 7.48 5.60
C THR A 74 -7.06 7.46 5.42
N ILE A 75 -6.47 8.58 5.00
CA ILE A 75 -5.03 8.68 4.75
C ILE A 75 -4.24 8.52 6.05
N GLU A 76 -4.72 9.07 7.17
CA GLU A 76 -4.08 8.99 8.49
C GLU A 76 -3.93 7.56 9.01
N ASN A 77 -4.81 6.66 8.59
CA ASN A 77 -4.80 5.24 8.99
C ASN A 77 -3.84 4.39 8.12
N VAL A 78 -3.18 4.99 7.13
CA VAL A 78 -2.16 4.34 6.31
C VAL A 78 -0.81 4.43 7.03
N LEU A 79 -0.35 3.31 7.55
CA LEU A 79 0.94 3.24 8.23
C LEU A 79 2.11 3.17 7.26
N ALA A 80 1.87 2.54 6.11
CA ALA A 80 2.83 2.49 5.01
C ALA A 80 2.15 2.19 3.69
N LEU A 81 2.77 2.63 2.60
CA LEU A 81 2.26 2.52 1.24
C LEU A 81 3.45 2.33 0.28
N VAL A 82 3.41 1.28 -0.53
CA VAL A 82 4.50 0.94 -1.46
C VAL A 82 3.90 0.61 -2.82
N PRO A 83 4.44 1.17 -3.93
CA PRO A 83 4.00 0.79 -5.26
C PRO A 83 4.40 -0.65 -5.59
N VAL A 84 3.46 -1.41 -6.14
CA VAL A 84 3.72 -2.76 -6.63
C VAL A 84 4.51 -2.63 -7.94
N THR A 85 5.83 -2.69 -7.83
CA THR A 85 6.70 -2.75 -9.00
C THR A 85 6.68 -4.19 -9.52
N VAL A 86 6.33 -4.39 -10.79
CA VAL A 86 6.32 -5.70 -11.44
C VAL A 86 7.78 -6.15 -11.65
N ASN A 87 8.48 -6.56 -10.60
CA ASN A 87 9.84 -7.10 -10.71
C ASN A 87 10.24 -8.04 -9.56
N GLU A 88 9.29 -8.73 -8.93
CA GLU A 88 9.63 -9.79 -7.96
C GLU A 88 9.69 -11.20 -8.58
N ASN A 89 9.37 -11.38 -9.88
CA ASN A 89 9.32 -12.72 -10.53
C ASN A 89 10.01 -12.84 -11.91
N ARG A 90 11.00 -12.00 -12.26
CA ARG A 90 11.81 -12.21 -13.49
C ARG A 90 13.13 -12.96 -13.30
N MET A 91 13.39 -13.51 -12.12
CA MET A 91 14.47 -14.47 -11.90
C MET A 91 13.93 -15.65 -11.10
N ILE A 92 13.31 -16.65 -11.75
CA ILE A 92 13.56 -18.12 -11.59
C ILE A 92 12.72 -18.87 -12.64
N TYR A 93 12.87 -18.63 -13.96
CA TYR A 93 12.53 -19.61 -15.01
C TYR A 93 13.19 -19.12 -16.31
N ILE A 94 14.53 -19.14 -16.35
CA ILE A 94 15.25 -19.32 -17.61
C ILE A 94 15.89 -20.70 -17.43
N SER A 95 15.15 -21.71 -17.89
CA SER A 95 15.61 -23.09 -18.10
C SER A 95 16.56 -23.14 -19.28
#